data_AF-A0A382EGZ3-F1
#
_entry.id   AF-A0A382EGZ3-F1
#
_cell.length_a   1.000
_cell.length_b   1.000
_cell.length_c   1.000
_cell.angle_alpha   90.00
_cell.angle_beta   90.00
_cell.angle_gamma   90.00
#
_symmetry.space_group_name_H-M   'P 1'
#
loop_
_entity.id
_entity.type
_entity.pdbx_description
1 polymer ?
#
loop_
_entity_poly.entity_id
_entity_poly.type
_entity_poly.pdbx_seq_one_letter_code
_entity_poly.pdbx_strand_id
1 'polypeptide(L)'
;MRQNWKPLLIVALVVTAAFHLYPTIEFYSMDVDARQQMERDRPTTYYDLQKRSINLGLDLQGGIHLVMEVVTEGLEPDQARDAVDRAQEVVRNRVDQFGVAEPTIQRQGENRIIVELPGLQDVERAKNLIGQTALLEFQLLEPEEDRDRLLQRIDAVLAASEPDAAPESAPGDDETTDDGEAVVDSAAHEVATSSLFGETAEVGDDGSGLFGDEQETPEPAAGLLARLIRVGPEVGVLKRDLAAVKAKLLDPRAQSLIPSDVEFLFTSRSEGPEDSPYYVLYLVRTRPEMTGDMIADAQVTIGQSIDYMGQPIVDLVTTDDGVRRFRTVTGAHIGDRLAIVLDGAVYSAPTIQSKIMNGRSIITGSGTQEEAKDLAIVLRAGALPAEVEIIEDRTVGPSLGRDSIEQGRVAGIISMVIVALFMIAY
;
A
#
# COMPACT_ATOMS: atom_id res chain seq x y z
N MET A 1 -5.19 -53.33 55.72
CA MET A 1 -6.01 -52.35 54.98
C MET A 1 -5.21 -51.87 53.79
N ARG A 2 -5.55 -52.31 52.57
CA ARG A 2 -4.87 -51.83 51.36
C ARG A 2 -5.28 -50.39 51.11
N GLN A 3 -4.30 -49.55 50.81
CA GLN A 3 -4.42 -48.11 50.69
C GLN A 3 -5.20 -47.76 49.40
N ASN A 4 -6.48 -47.41 49.53
CA ASN A 4 -7.41 -47.13 48.41
C ASN A 4 -7.32 -45.69 47.84
N TRP A 5 -6.24 -44.94 48.11
CA TRP A 5 -6.07 -43.56 47.63
C TRP A 5 -5.65 -43.48 46.16
N LYS A 6 -5.00 -44.53 45.63
CA LYS A 6 -4.55 -44.59 44.24
C LYS A 6 -5.67 -44.38 43.20
N PRO A 7 -6.84 -45.04 43.26
CA PRO A 7 -7.92 -44.78 42.31
C PRO A 7 -8.45 -43.35 42.38
N LEU A 8 -8.47 -42.74 43.57
CA LEU A 8 -8.90 -41.35 43.75
C LEU A 8 -7.94 -40.37 43.07
N LEU A 9 -6.63 -40.65 43.12
CA LEU A 9 -5.60 -39.88 42.40
C LEU A 9 -5.74 -40.00 40.88
N ILE A 10 -6.04 -41.20 40.36
CA ILE A 10 -6.25 -41.42 38.93
C ILE A 10 -7.48 -40.64 38.46
N VAL A 11 -8.59 -40.71 39.18
CA VAL A 11 -9.81 -39.96 38.84
C VAL A 11 -9.55 -38.46 38.88
N ALA A 12 -8.87 -37.95 39.92
CA ALA A 12 -8.52 -36.54 40.01
C ALA A 12 -7.66 -36.10 38.81
N LEU A 13 -6.66 -36.88 38.42
CA LEU A 13 -5.80 -36.60 37.28
C LEU A 13 -6.58 -36.59 35.95
N VAL A 14 -7.48 -37.55 35.74
CA VAL A 14 -8.33 -37.59 34.54
C VAL A 14 -9.28 -36.38 34.47
N VAL A 15 -9.89 -36.00 35.60
CA VAL A 15 -10.78 -34.83 35.67
C VAL A 15 -10.00 -33.54 35.41
N THR A 16 -8.81 -33.39 35.99
CA THR A 16 -7.94 -32.23 35.74
C THR A 16 -7.49 -32.17 34.28
N ALA A 17 -7.13 -33.31 33.67
CA ALA A 17 -6.79 -33.36 32.26
C ALA A 17 -7.97 -32.97 31.36
N ALA A 18 -9.16 -33.50 31.62
CA ALA A 18 -10.38 -33.15 30.88
C ALA A 18 -10.74 -31.65 31.05
N PHE A 19 -10.57 -31.10 32.24
CA PHE A 19 -10.79 -29.67 32.50
C PHE A 19 -9.83 -28.76 31.71
N HIS A 20 -8.57 -29.17 31.55
CA HIS A 20 -7.60 -28.45 30.72
C HIS A 20 -7.84 -28.62 29.21
N LEU A 21 -8.38 -29.77 28.78
CA LEU A 21 -8.65 -30.03 27.36
C LEU A 21 -9.95 -29.39 26.86
N TYR A 22 -10.93 -29.20 27.75
CA TYR A 22 -12.26 -28.70 27.43
C TYR A 22 -12.26 -27.38 26.61
N PRO A 23 -11.48 -26.34 26.96
CA PRO A 23 -11.41 -25.10 26.18
C PRO A 23 -10.97 -25.33 24.73
N THR A 24 -10.04 -26.26 24.51
CA THR A 24 -9.53 -26.59 23.18
C THR A 24 -10.62 -27.23 22.32
N ILE A 25 -11.36 -28.18 22.90
CA ILE A 25 -12.47 -28.84 22.22
C ILE A 25 -13.54 -27.82 21.85
N GLU A 26 -13.95 -26.98 22.81
CA GLU A 26 -14.98 -25.97 22.61
C GLU A 26 -14.57 -24.99 21.49
N PHE A 27 -13.36 -24.43 21.58
CA PHE A 27 -12.85 -23.48 20.58
C PHE A 27 -12.78 -24.08 19.16
N TYR A 28 -12.17 -25.26 19.00
CA TYR A 28 -11.98 -25.87 17.68
C TYR A 28 -13.21 -26.58 17.12
N SER A 29 -14.21 -26.89 17.96
CA SER A 29 -15.50 -27.44 17.50
C SER A 29 -16.43 -26.39 16.90
N MET A 30 -16.23 -25.11 17.23
CA MET A 30 -16.96 -23.99 16.64
C MET A 30 -16.50 -23.73 15.20
N ASP A 31 -17.46 -23.49 14.32
CA ASP A 31 -17.19 -23.03 12.95
C ASP A 31 -16.75 -21.56 12.94
N VAL A 32 -16.17 -21.12 11.81
CA VAL A 32 -15.59 -19.77 11.67
C VAL A 32 -16.62 -18.68 12.00
N ASP A 33 -17.84 -18.81 11.47
CA ASP A 33 -18.92 -17.85 11.72
C ASP A 33 -19.37 -17.80 13.18
N ALA A 34 -19.36 -18.96 13.86
CA ALA A 34 -19.71 -19.05 15.27
C ALA A 34 -18.64 -18.38 16.16
N ARG A 35 -17.37 -18.48 15.77
CA ARG A 35 -16.26 -17.76 16.44
C ARG A 35 -16.38 -16.26 16.25
N GLN A 36 -16.65 -15.81 15.03
CA GLN A 36 -16.86 -14.38 14.74
C GLN A 36 -18.08 -13.80 15.48
N GLN A 37 -19.18 -14.56 15.56
CA GLN A 37 -20.34 -14.17 16.36
C GLN A 37 -20.00 -14.11 17.85
N MET A 38 -19.24 -15.07 18.37
CA MET A 38 -18.81 -15.05 19.77
C MET A 38 -17.86 -13.89 20.07
N GLU A 39 -16.96 -13.55 19.15
CA GLU A 39 -16.08 -12.38 19.26
C GLU A 39 -16.89 -11.08 19.37
N ARG A 40 -17.98 -10.96 18.58
CA ARG A 40 -18.89 -9.81 18.62
C ARG A 40 -19.75 -9.77 19.89
N ASP A 41 -20.37 -10.89 20.25
CA ASP A 41 -21.38 -10.94 21.30
C ASP A 41 -20.77 -11.09 22.70
N ARG A 42 -19.66 -11.82 22.82
CA ARG A 42 -19.00 -12.21 24.08
C ARG A 42 -17.47 -12.19 23.96
N PRO A 43 -16.87 -11.00 23.79
CA PRO A 43 -15.43 -10.87 23.53
C PRO A 43 -14.57 -11.49 24.64
N THR A 44 -14.92 -11.29 25.92
CA THR A 44 -14.12 -11.82 27.03
C THR A 44 -14.06 -13.35 27.04
N THR A 45 -15.18 -14.01 26.77
CA THR A 45 -15.25 -15.48 26.70
C THR A 45 -14.48 -16.01 25.50
N TYR A 46 -14.57 -15.32 24.36
CA TYR A 46 -13.80 -15.65 23.17
C TYR A 46 -12.29 -15.59 23.42
N TYR A 47 -11.79 -14.47 23.95
CA TYR A 47 -10.37 -14.31 24.26
C TYR A 47 -9.87 -15.31 25.32
N ASP A 48 -10.67 -15.60 26.35
CA ASP A 48 -10.34 -16.61 27.37
C ASP A 48 -10.27 -18.04 26.80
N LEU A 49 -11.19 -18.39 25.90
CA LEU A 49 -11.20 -19.69 25.21
C LEU A 49 -9.99 -19.80 24.27
N GLN A 50 -9.73 -18.77 23.48
CA GLN A 50 -8.58 -18.71 22.57
C GLN A 50 -7.27 -18.90 23.33
N LYS A 51 -7.08 -18.13 24.42
CA LYS A 51 -5.86 -18.16 25.24
C LYS A 51 -5.65 -19.48 25.99
N ARG A 52 -6.72 -20.21 26.31
CA ARG A 52 -6.64 -21.50 27.01
C ARG A 52 -6.66 -22.70 26.06
N SER A 53 -6.89 -22.47 24.77
CA SER A 53 -6.85 -23.52 23.76
C SER A 53 -5.41 -23.89 23.40
N ILE A 54 -5.21 -25.09 22.88
CA ILE A 54 -3.90 -25.49 22.32
C ILE A 54 -3.65 -24.70 21.04
N ASN A 55 -2.50 -24.01 20.99
CA ASN A 55 -2.04 -23.32 19.79
C ASN A 55 -1.62 -24.35 18.75
N LEU A 56 -2.12 -24.20 17.52
CA LEU A 56 -1.75 -25.04 16.40
C LEU A 56 -0.64 -24.35 15.63
N GLY A 57 0.31 -25.12 15.10
CA GLY A 57 1.34 -24.58 14.22
C GLY A 57 0.78 -24.19 12.85
N LEU A 58 1.61 -23.53 12.05
CA LEU A 58 1.31 -23.09 10.69
C LEU A 58 0.73 -24.20 9.80
N ASP A 59 1.27 -25.41 9.90
CA ASP A 59 0.84 -26.56 9.09
C ASP A 59 -0.61 -27.02 9.39
N LEU A 60 -1.15 -26.64 10.55
CA LEU A 60 -2.46 -27.06 11.04
C LEU A 60 -3.48 -25.92 11.06
N GLN A 61 -3.04 -24.69 11.33
CA GLN A 61 -3.90 -23.49 11.33
C GLN A 61 -3.95 -22.78 9.98
N GLY A 62 -2.99 -23.05 9.10
CA GLY A 62 -2.70 -22.19 7.95
C GLY A 62 -2.06 -20.87 8.39
N GLY A 63 -1.64 -20.08 7.42
CA GLY A 63 -0.94 -18.81 7.63
C GLY A 63 0.20 -18.61 6.65
N ILE A 64 1.18 -17.80 7.04
CA ILE A 64 2.35 -17.50 6.21
C ILE A 64 3.66 -17.68 6.99
N HIS A 65 4.66 -18.26 6.32
CA HIS A 65 6.06 -18.27 6.73
C HIS A 65 6.88 -17.46 5.71
N LEU A 66 7.46 -16.36 6.19
CA LEU A 66 8.33 -15.48 5.42
C LEU A 66 9.76 -15.61 5.92
N VAL A 67 10.70 -15.68 4.98
CA VAL A 67 12.10 -15.40 5.26
C VAL A 67 12.46 -14.10 4.56
N MET A 68 12.81 -13.12 5.38
CA MET A 68 13.16 -11.77 4.96
C MET A 68 14.66 -11.57 5.11
N GLU A 69 15.32 -10.98 4.13
CA GLU A 69 16.74 -10.63 4.15
C GLU A 69 16.91 -9.12 4.19
N VAL A 70 17.62 -8.63 5.22
CA VAL A 70 17.91 -7.20 5.39
C VAL A 70 19.14 -6.86 4.52
N VAL A 71 18.99 -5.89 3.63
CA VAL A 71 20.07 -5.41 2.77
C VAL A 71 21.09 -4.70 3.65
N THR A 72 22.26 -5.31 3.82
CA THR A 72 23.35 -4.80 4.68
C THR A 72 24.57 -4.37 3.87
N GLU A 73 24.45 -4.32 2.55
CA GLU A 73 25.52 -3.88 1.66
C GLU A 73 25.93 -2.43 2.00
N GLY A 74 27.22 -2.22 2.28
CA GLY A 74 27.77 -0.90 2.62
C GLY A 74 27.69 -0.52 4.10
N LEU A 75 27.14 -1.37 4.97
CA LEU A 75 27.14 -1.16 6.43
C LEU A 75 28.35 -1.83 7.11
N GLU A 76 28.85 -1.23 8.19
CA GLU A 76 29.81 -1.91 9.06
C GLU A 76 29.14 -3.11 9.77
N PRO A 77 29.89 -4.18 10.15
CA PRO A 77 29.30 -5.39 10.74
C PRO A 77 28.45 -5.14 11.98
N ASP A 78 28.81 -4.17 12.82
CA ASP A 78 28.04 -3.82 14.01
C ASP A 78 26.76 -3.04 13.64
N GLN A 79 26.83 -2.14 12.65
CA GLN A 79 25.67 -1.41 12.13
C GLN A 79 24.68 -2.34 11.42
N ALA A 80 25.20 -3.35 10.71
CA ALA A 80 24.39 -4.38 10.05
C ALA A 80 23.59 -5.19 11.09
N ARG A 81 24.21 -5.58 12.20
CA ARG A 81 23.54 -6.28 13.30
C ARG A 81 22.46 -5.41 13.95
N ASP A 82 22.79 -4.15 14.25
CA ASP A 82 21.82 -3.20 14.82
C ASP A 82 20.65 -2.93 13.86
N ALA A 83 20.90 -2.89 12.54
CA ALA A 83 19.87 -2.74 11.54
C ALA A 83 18.92 -3.95 11.52
N VAL A 84 19.45 -5.17 11.62
CA VAL A 84 18.63 -6.39 11.69
C VAL A 84 17.80 -6.43 12.97
N ASP A 85 18.40 -6.09 14.11
CA ASP A 85 17.69 -6.10 15.40
C ASP A 85 16.57 -5.05 15.42
N ARG A 86 16.82 -3.83 14.88
CA ARG A 86 15.78 -2.80 14.70
C ARG A 86 14.71 -3.23 13.70
N ALA A 87 15.08 -3.83 12.57
CA ALA A 87 14.12 -4.35 11.60
C ALA A 87 13.22 -5.41 12.24
N GLN A 88 13.78 -6.29 13.09
CA GLN A 88 13.01 -7.28 13.84
C GLN A 88 11.98 -6.62 14.78
N GLU A 89 12.35 -5.54 15.48
CA GLU A 89 11.44 -4.78 16.34
C GLU A 89 10.32 -4.12 15.54
N VAL A 90 10.63 -3.47 14.41
CA VAL A 90 9.65 -2.85 13.52
C VAL A 90 8.67 -3.89 12.98
N VAL A 91 9.18 -5.02 12.48
CA VAL A 91 8.34 -6.13 11.99
C VAL A 91 7.44 -6.67 13.09
N ARG A 92 7.97 -6.90 14.31
CA ARG A 92 7.15 -7.33 15.45
C ARG A 92 6.02 -6.33 15.75
N ASN A 93 6.34 -5.05 15.83
CA ASN A 93 5.34 -4.00 16.10
C ASN A 93 4.24 -3.93 15.04
N ARG A 94 4.57 -4.16 13.76
CA ARG A 94 3.57 -4.22 12.67
C ARG A 94 2.70 -5.46 12.76
N VAL A 95 3.32 -6.61 13.04
CA VAL A 95 2.63 -7.90 13.18
C VAL A 95 1.65 -7.89 14.34
N ASP A 96 2.01 -7.30 15.47
CA ASP A 96 1.15 -7.21 16.65
C ASP A 96 -0.18 -6.48 16.37
N GLN A 97 -0.22 -5.60 15.35
CA GLN A 97 -1.43 -4.87 14.95
C GLN A 97 -2.41 -5.70 14.10
N PHE A 98 -1.98 -6.85 13.56
CA PHE A 98 -2.85 -7.75 12.79
C PHE A 98 -3.72 -8.65 13.68
N GLY A 99 -3.45 -8.69 14.99
CA GLY A 99 -4.22 -9.54 15.92
C GLY A 99 -4.05 -11.03 15.66
N VAL A 100 -2.94 -11.44 15.03
CA VAL A 100 -2.58 -12.84 14.84
C VAL A 100 -2.27 -13.51 16.18
N ALA A 101 -2.60 -14.79 16.30
CA ALA A 101 -2.35 -15.54 17.51
C ALA A 101 -0.86 -15.93 17.59
N GLU A 102 -0.11 -15.29 18.48
CA GLU A 102 1.28 -15.66 18.80
C GLU A 102 2.23 -15.72 17.58
N PRO A 103 2.53 -14.56 16.96
CA PRO A 103 3.46 -14.51 15.84
C PRO A 103 4.87 -14.90 16.29
N THR A 104 5.57 -15.66 15.45
CA THR A 104 6.98 -16.00 15.69
C THR A 104 7.86 -15.15 14.79
N ILE A 105 8.59 -14.20 15.40
CA ILE A 105 9.58 -13.37 14.70
C ILE A 105 10.95 -13.65 15.29
N GLN A 106 11.83 -14.29 14.50
CA GLN A 106 13.16 -14.72 14.93
C GLN A 106 14.23 -14.33 13.90
N ARG A 107 15.43 -14.00 14.38
CA ARG A 107 16.59 -13.82 13.50
C ARG A 107 17.12 -15.19 13.05
N GLN A 108 17.41 -15.32 11.76
CA GLN A 108 18.05 -16.48 11.16
C GLN A 108 19.40 -16.07 10.55
N GLY A 109 20.50 -16.64 11.04
CA GLY A 109 21.83 -16.26 10.55
C GLY A 109 22.22 -14.82 10.93
N GLU A 110 22.90 -14.13 10.01
CA GLU A 110 23.45 -12.78 10.23
C GLU A 110 22.51 -11.65 9.80
N ASN A 111 21.78 -11.81 8.69
CA ASN A 111 20.97 -10.75 8.08
C ASN A 111 19.53 -11.17 7.74
N ARG A 112 19.04 -12.32 8.21
CA ARG A 112 17.68 -12.79 7.89
C ARG A 112 16.76 -12.79 9.10
N ILE A 113 15.48 -12.57 8.83
CA ILE A 113 14.39 -12.57 9.80
C ILE A 113 13.33 -13.56 9.30
N ILE A 114 13.05 -14.57 10.11
CA ILE A 114 11.93 -15.48 9.91
C ILE A 114 10.70 -14.87 10.58
N VAL A 115 9.60 -14.81 9.85
CA VAL A 115 8.30 -14.37 10.35
C VAL A 115 7.27 -15.46 10.06
N GLU A 116 6.65 -15.99 11.11
CA GLU A 116 5.55 -16.96 11.02
C GLU A 116 4.29 -16.36 11.62
N LEU A 117 3.23 -16.26 10.80
CA LEU A 117 1.95 -15.67 11.16
C LEU A 117 0.84 -16.72 11.02
N PRO A 118 0.56 -17.50 12.07
CA PRO A 118 -0.48 -18.52 12.01
C PRO A 118 -1.88 -17.89 12.09
N GLY A 119 -2.84 -18.51 11.40
CA GLY A 119 -4.25 -18.09 11.43
C GLY A 119 -4.56 -16.76 10.72
N LEU A 120 -3.62 -16.24 9.93
CA LEU A 120 -3.81 -15.03 9.14
C LEU A 120 -4.77 -15.29 7.96
N GLN A 121 -5.81 -14.47 7.82
CA GLN A 121 -6.80 -14.58 6.74
C GLN A 121 -6.35 -13.89 5.45
N ASP A 122 -5.81 -12.67 5.57
CA ASP A 122 -5.32 -11.88 4.45
C ASP A 122 -3.80 -11.84 4.44
N VAL A 123 -3.24 -12.78 3.68
CA VAL A 123 -1.80 -13.01 3.61
C VAL A 123 -1.08 -11.93 2.81
N GLU A 124 -1.64 -11.54 1.67
CA GLU A 124 -1.05 -10.52 0.78
C GLU A 124 -0.99 -9.16 1.46
N ARG A 125 -2.04 -8.77 2.19
CA ARG A 125 -2.03 -7.52 2.95
C ARG A 125 -0.94 -7.50 4.01
N ALA A 126 -0.79 -8.59 4.79
CA ALA A 126 0.26 -8.65 5.81
C ALA A 126 1.65 -8.63 5.20
N LYS A 127 1.86 -9.35 4.10
CA LYS A 127 3.11 -9.37 3.35
C LYS A 127 3.52 -7.96 2.91
N ASN A 128 2.61 -7.23 2.29
CA ASN A 128 2.85 -5.85 1.85
C ASN A 128 3.19 -4.92 3.04
N LEU A 129 2.48 -5.07 4.16
CA LEU A 129 2.70 -4.22 5.33
C LEU A 129 4.03 -4.49 6.04
N ILE A 130 4.42 -5.75 6.11
CA ILE A 130 5.65 -6.16 6.80
C ILE A 130 6.88 -5.85 5.93
N GLY A 131 6.76 -5.99 4.60
CA GLY A 131 7.83 -5.69 3.65
C GLY A 131 8.07 -4.20 3.37
N GLN A 132 7.07 -3.32 3.60
CA GLN A 132 7.22 -1.88 3.32
C GLN A 132 8.30 -1.21 4.18
N THR A 133 9.18 -0.38 3.61
CA THR A 133 10.18 0.36 4.40
C THR A 133 9.54 1.43 5.27
N ALA A 134 8.54 2.15 4.75
CA ALA A 134 7.83 3.19 5.45
C ALA A 134 8.65 4.43 5.83
N LEU A 135 9.54 4.84 4.92
CA LEU A 135 10.31 6.06 5.10
C LEU A 135 9.38 7.27 4.94
N LEU A 136 8.94 7.81 6.07
CA LEU A 136 8.13 9.02 6.12
C LEU A 136 9.01 10.26 6.13
N GLU A 137 8.77 11.16 5.19
CA GLU A 137 9.47 12.44 5.07
C GLU A 137 8.49 13.59 4.83
N PHE A 138 8.78 14.73 5.44
CA PHE A 138 8.07 15.98 5.21
C PHE A 138 8.97 16.89 4.38
N GLN A 139 8.60 17.11 3.12
CA GLN A 139 9.38 17.88 2.17
C GLN A 139 8.58 19.12 1.72
N LEU A 140 9.24 20.26 1.56
CA LEU A 140 8.58 21.45 1.01
C LEU A 140 8.46 21.33 -0.50
N LEU A 141 7.34 21.78 -1.06
CA LEU A 141 7.18 21.88 -2.51
C LEU A 141 7.78 23.18 -3.02
N GLU A 142 8.32 23.12 -4.23
CA GLU A 142 8.63 24.31 -5.00
C GLU A 142 7.37 24.89 -5.66
N PRO A 143 7.37 26.21 -5.95
CA PRO A 143 6.27 26.85 -6.66
C PRO A 143 5.97 26.20 -8.01
N GLU A 144 4.70 26.19 -8.38
CA GLU A 144 4.22 25.60 -9.64
C GLU A 144 4.88 26.24 -10.87
N GLU A 145 5.20 27.54 -10.81
CA GLU A 145 5.92 28.24 -11.88
C GLU A 145 7.31 27.64 -12.13
N ASP A 146 8.03 27.29 -11.07
CA ASP A 146 9.39 26.78 -11.17
C ASP A 146 9.39 25.32 -11.65
N ARG A 147 8.42 24.52 -11.19
CA ARG A 147 8.11 23.19 -11.74
C ARG A 147 7.86 23.28 -13.25
N ASP A 148 6.94 24.13 -13.66
CA ASP A 148 6.49 24.21 -15.05
C ASP A 148 7.62 24.72 -15.97
N ARG A 149 8.43 25.69 -15.52
CA ARG A 149 9.64 26.15 -16.23
C ARG A 149 10.68 25.03 -16.37
N LEU A 150 10.88 24.24 -15.32
CA LEU A 150 11.84 23.14 -15.35
C LEU A 150 11.38 22.04 -16.33
N LEU A 151 10.10 21.67 -16.31
CA LEU A 151 9.52 20.71 -17.24
C LEU A 151 9.65 21.17 -18.70
N GLN A 152 9.41 22.45 -18.99
CA GLN A 152 9.61 23.02 -20.33
C GLN A 152 11.06 22.94 -20.80
N ARG A 153 12.02 23.22 -19.90
CA ARG A 153 13.45 23.14 -20.22
C ARG A 153 13.89 21.69 -20.48
N ILE A 154 13.39 20.74 -19.68
CA ILE A 154 13.65 19.32 -19.87
C ILE A 154 13.09 18.86 -21.22
N ASP A 155 11.84 19.19 -21.53
CA ASP A 155 11.19 18.83 -22.79
C ASP A 155 11.96 19.38 -24.00
N ALA A 156 12.37 20.65 -23.97
CA ALA A 156 13.14 21.25 -25.06
C ALA A 156 14.48 20.54 -25.32
N VAL A 157 15.18 20.11 -24.27
CA VAL A 157 16.47 19.39 -24.40
C VAL A 157 16.26 17.96 -24.90
N LEU A 158 15.20 17.29 -24.46
CA LEU A 158 14.85 15.96 -24.92
C LEU A 158 14.39 15.98 -26.40
N ALA A 159 13.56 16.95 -26.78
CA ALA A 159 13.03 17.12 -28.14
C ALA A 159 14.12 17.50 -29.16
N ALA A 160 15.07 18.38 -28.79
CA ALA A 160 16.17 18.80 -29.68
C ALA A 160 17.11 17.66 -30.13
N SER A 161 16.94 16.47 -29.56
CA SER A 161 17.79 15.31 -29.82
C SER A 161 17.06 14.17 -30.54
N GLU A 162 15.74 14.28 -30.75
CA GLU A 162 14.98 13.35 -31.57
C GLU A 162 15.20 13.75 -33.04
N PRO A 163 15.93 12.96 -33.86
CA PRO A 163 16.37 13.39 -35.19
C PRO A 163 15.25 13.58 -36.23
N ASP A 164 13.98 13.38 -35.86
CA ASP A 164 12.84 13.35 -36.79
C ASP A 164 11.63 14.19 -36.34
N ALA A 165 11.72 15.00 -35.27
CA ALA A 165 10.65 15.91 -34.90
C ALA A 165 10.88 17.31 -35.51
N ALA A 166 10.50 17.48 -36.79
CA ALA A 166 10.42 18.80 -37.40
C ALA A 166 9.38 19.67 -36.67
N PRO A 167 9.63 20.97 -36.45
CA PRO A 167 8.67 21.85 -35.79
C PRO A 167 7.57 22.24 -36.78
N GLU A 168 6.34 21.78 -36.55
CA GLU A 168 5.17 22.51 -37.04
C GLU A 168 4.96 23.75 -36.16
N SER A 169 4.78 24.89 -36.83
CA SER A 169 4.28 26.18 -36.33
C SER A 169 5.32 27.18 -35.82
N ALA A 170 5.86 27.97 -36.75
CA ALA A 170 6.09 29.39 -36.51
C ALA A 170 5.01 30.19 -37.27
N PRO A 171 4.38 31.22 -36.66
CA PRO A 171 3.42 32.07 -37.37
C PRO A 171 4.18 33.04 -38.27
N GLY A 172 3.88 33.01 -39.56
CA GLY A 172 4.39 33.96 -40.54
C GLY A 172 3.58 35.26 -40.50
N ASP A 173 4.21 36.32 -40.03
CA ASP A 173 3.89 37.69 -40.41
C ASP A 173 4.35 37.90 -41.87
N ASP A 174 3.45 38.33 -42.76
CA ASP A 174 3.83 39.30 -43.79
C ASP A 174 2.60 40.08 -44.31
N GLU A 175 2.79 41.39 -44.41
CA GLU A 175 1.80 42.39 -44.76
C GLU A 175 2.02 42.86 -46.22
N THR A 176 0.91 43.11 -46.96
CA THR A 176 0.75 43.97 -48.17
C THR A 176 1.44 43.57 -49.49
N THR A 177 0.84 43.69 -50.70
CA THR A 177 -0.10 44.66 -51.31
C THR A 177 -0.66 44.04 -52.62
N ASP A 178 -1.98 43.99 -52.83
CA ASP A 178 -2.83 44.86 -53.69
C ASP A 178 -2.84 44.55 -55.21
N ASP A 179 -4.01 44.15 -55.73
CA ASP A 179 -4.71 44.81 -56.86
C ASP A 179 -5.93 43.99 -57.32
N GLY A 180 -7.11 44.64 -57.39
CA GLY A 180 -8.06 44.43 -58.50
C GLY A 180 -9.38 43.66 -58.27
N GLU A 181 -10.39 44.39 -57.81
CA GLU A 181 -11.81 44.42 -58.28
C GLU A 181 -12.69 43.14 -58.42
N ALA A 182 -13.84 43.24 -57.72
CA ALA A 182 -15.22 43.16 -58.24
C ALA A 182 -16.15 41.97 -57.88
N VAL A 183 -17.15 42.31 -57.03
CA VAL A 183 -18.62 42.19 -57.25
C VAL A 183 -19.34 40.89 -56.79
N VAL A 184 -20.38 41.13 -55.96
CA VAL A 184 -21.68 40.42 -55.69
C VAL A 184 -21.64 39.01 -55.11
N ASP A 185 -22.60 38.51 -54.32
CA ASP A 185 -23.80 38.96 -53.58
C ASP A 185 -24.34 37.67 -52.93
N SER A 186 -25.08 37.80 -51.82
CA SER A 186 -26.08 36.83 -51.31
C SER A 186 -25.59 35.44 -50.86
N ALA A 187 -26.20 34.72 -49.93
CA ALA A 187 -27.19 34.96 -48.89
C ALA A 187 -27.21 33.67 -48.03
N ALA A 188 -27.75 33.82 -46.82
CA ALA A 188 -28.16 32.82 -45.83
C ALA A 188 -28.32 31.35 -46.26
N HIS A 189 -27.96 30.44 -45.35
CA HIS A 189 -28.72 29.22 -45.16
C HIS A 189 -28.90 28.89 -43.68
N GLU A 190 -30.15 29.02 -43.24
CA GLU A 190 -30.67 28.41 -42.03
C GLU A 190 -30.89 26.90 -42.23
N VAL A 191 -30.86 26.25 -41.08
CA VAL A 191 -31.06 24.84 -40.76
C VAL A 191 -32.45 24.34 -41.14
N ALA A 192 -32.59 23.08 -41.60
CA ALA A 192 -33.65 22.17 -41.13
C ALA A 192 -33.62 20.75 -41.74
N THR A 193 -33.42 19.79 -40.83
CA THR A 193 -34.25 18.59 -40.59
C THR A 193 -34.29 17.40 -41.56
N SER A 194 -34.00 16.25 -40.93
CA SER A 194 -34.82 15.04 -40.83
C SER A 194 -34.80 14.02 -41.99
N SER A 195 -34.17 12.88 -41.66
CA SER A 195 -34.67 11.50 -41.76
C SER A 195 -35.31 11.03 -43.07
N LEU A 196 -34.65 10.06 -43.71
CA LEU A 196 -35.28 9.09 -44.61
C LEU A 196 -34.64 7.71 -44.39
N PHE A 197 -35.45 6.82 -43.82
CA PHE A 197 -35.23 5.38 -43.70
C PHE A 197 -34.94 4.74 -45.06
N GLY A 198 -34.10 3.72 -45.07
CA GLY A 198 -33.91 2.86 -46.24
C GLY A 198 -32.97 1.67 -45.99
N GLU A 199 -33.59 0.53 -45.72
CA GLU A 199 -33.18 -0.82 -46.15
C GLU A 199 -32.17 -1.63 -45.30
N THR A 200 -32.71 -2.75 -44.81
CA THR A 200 -32.06 -3.89 -44.14
C THR A 200 -31.38 -4.83 -45.12
N ALA A 201 -30.21 -5.36 -44.74
CA ALA A 201 -29.74 -6.66 -45.19
C ALA A 201 -29.07 -7.40 -44.02
N GLU A 202 -29.66 -8.52 -43.61
CA GLU A 202 -29.04 -9.51 -42.73
C GLU A 202 -28.09 -10.41 -43.55
N VAL A 203 -27.01 -10.87 -42.91
CA VAL A 203 -26.54 -12.27 -42.79
C VAL A 203 -25.02 -12.29 -42.55
N GLY A 204 -24.59 -12.96 -41.47
CA GLY A 204 -23.18 -13.31 -41.22
C GLY A 204 -22.89 -13.56 -39.74
N ASP A 205 -23.30 -14.72 -39.25
CA ASP A 205 -22.93 -15.30 -37.96
C ASP A 205 -21.51 -15.88 -38.03
N ASP A 206 -20.54 -15.19 -37.43
CA ASP A 206 -19.16 -15.66 -37.32
C ASP A 206 -18.59 -15.22 -35.96
N GLY A 207 -19.06 -15.88 -34.90
CA GLY A 207 -18.36 -15.86 -33.62
C GLY A 207 -17.00 -16.55 -33.74
N SER A 208 -15.91 -15.78 -33.85
CA SER A 208 -14.57 -16.21 -33.43
C SER A 208 -13.61 -15.03 -33.24
N GLY A 209 -13.06 -14.90 -32.03
CA GLY A 209 -11.77 -14.25 -31.79
C GLY A 209 -11.75 -12.72 -31.69
N LEU A 210 -12.49 -12.12 -30.76
CA LEU A 210 -12.24 -10.75 -30.28
C LEU A 210 -11.69 -10.78 -28.84
N PHE A 211 -10.55 -11.44 -28.68
CA PHE A 211 -9.59 -11.12 -27.62
C PHE A 211 -8.25 -10.96 -28.34
N GLY A 212 -8.12 -9.87 -29.07
CA GLY A 212 -6.80 -9.36 -29.39
C GLY A 212 -6.26 -8.77 -28.11
N ASP A 213 -5.18 -9.34 -27.59
CA ASP A 213 -4.27 -8.59 -26.73
C ASP A 213 -3.85 -7.35 -27.54
N GLU A 214 -4.54 -6.24 -27.33
CA GLU A 214 -4.05 -4.92 -27.72
C GLU A 214 -2.81 -4.65 -26.87
N GLN A 215 -1.68 -5.20 -27.33
CA GLN A 215 -0.40 -4.57 -27.14
C GLN A 215 -0.51 -3.19 -27.79
N GLU A 216 -0.95 -2.20 -27.00
CA GLU A 216 -0.88 -0.79 -27.33
C GLU A 216 0.58 -0.48 -27.66
N THR A 217 0.89 -0.47 -28.96
CA THR A 217 2.13 0.08 -29.47
C THR A 217 2.24 1.52 -28.99
N PRO A 218 3.32 1.90 -28.27
CA PRO A 218 3.48 3.27 -27.81
C PRO A 218 3.49 4.21 -29.02
N GLU A 219 2.58 5.18 -29.02
CA GLU A 219 2.50 6.24 -30.03
C GLU A 219 3.87 6.92 -30.20
N PRO A 220 4.24 7.31 -31.44
CA PRO A 220 5.57 7.83 -31.73
C PRO A 220 5.84 9.10 -30.93
N ALA A 221 7.03 9.15 -30.30
CA ALA A 221 7.77 10.34 -29.88
C ALA A 221 7.00 11.61 -29.47
N ALA A 222 5.87 11.50 -28.77
CA ALA A 222 5.27 12.68 -28.17
C ALA A 222 6.27 13.28 -27.16
N GLY A 223 6.38 14.62 -27.11
CA GLY A 223 7.21 15.29 -26.11
C GLY A 223 6.83 14.87 -24.68
N LEU A 224 7.72 15.10 -23.71
CA LEU A 224 7.40 14.90 -22.30
C LEU A 224 6.13 15.68 -21.93
N LEU A 225 6.01 16.93 -22.39
CA LEU A 225 4.86 17.78 -22.10
C LEU A 225 3.54 17.27 -22.69
N ALA A 226 3.58 16.63 -23.86
CA ALA A 226 2.39 16.10 -24.53
C ALA A 226 1.74 14.94 -23.76
N ARG A 227 2.49 14.27 -22.89
CA ARG A 227 2.01 13.20 -22.00
C ARG A 227 1.54 13.69 -20.64
N LEU A 228 1.63 15.00 -20.39
CA LEU A 228 1.16 15.62 -19.15
C LEU A 228 -0.25 16.18 -19.35
N ILE A 229 -1.10 15.98 -18.35
CA ILE A 229 -2.44 16.56 -18.28
C ILE A 229 -2.48 17.65 -17.21
N ARG A 230 -3.29 18.69 -17.42
CA ARG A 230 -3.56 19.70 -16.39
C ARG A 230 -4.68 19.21 -15.48
N VAL A 231 -4.41 19.18 -14.18
CA VAL A 231 -5.37 18.78 -13.14
C VAL A 231 -5.50 19.93 -12.14
N GLY A 232 -6.36 20.90 -12.46
CA GLY A 232 -6.42 22.16 -11.72
C GLY A 232 -5.08 22.90 -11.79
N PRO A 233 -4.47 23.27 -10.65
CA PRO A 233 -3.13 23.89 -10.63
C PRO A 233 -1.99 22.88 -10.89
N GLU A 234 -2.31 21.59 -10.80
CA GLU A 234 -1.32 20.53 -10.88
C GLU A 234 -1.07 20.02 -12.29
N VAL A 235 0.04 19.32 -12.41
CA VAL A 235 0.41 18.56 -13.59
C VAL A 235 0.28 17.08 -13.25
N GLY A 236 -0.58 16.38 -13.97
CA GLY A 236 -0.81 14.95 -13.84
C GLY A 236 -0.27 14.16 -15.03
N VAL A 237 -0.13 12.85 -14.86
CA VAL A 237 0.24 11.90 -15.89
C VAL A 237 -0.73 10.75 -15.87
N LEU A 238 -1.34 10.42 -17.01
CA LEU A 238 -2.22 9.26 -17.11
C LEU A 238 -1.45 7.98 -16.77
N LYS A 239 -2.12 7.01 -16.13
CA LYS A 239 -1.51 5.74 -15.72
C LYS A 239 -0.79 5.03 -16.88
N ARG A 240 -1.35 5.09 -18.09
CA ARG A 240 -0.76 4.52 -19.32
C ARG A 240 0.57 5.17 -19.72
N ASP A 241 0.75 6.46 -19.43
CA ASP A 241 1.90 7.26 -19.85
C ASP A 241 2.98 7.37 -18.75
N LEU A 242 2.67 6.94 -17.53
CA LEU A 242 3.54 7.09 -16.36
C LEU A 242 4.92 6.47 -16.56
N ALA A 243 5.00 5.27 -17.14
CA ALA A 243 6.28 4.60 -17.40
C ALA A 243 7.15 5.39 -18.38
N ALA A 244 6.54 5.94 -19.44
CA ALA A 244 7.26 6.74 -20.44
C ALA A 244 7.74 8.07 -19.86
N VAL A 245 6.93 8.75 -19.04
CA VAL A 245 7.33 10.00 -18.39
C VAL A 245 8.44 9.76 -17.38
N LYS A 246 8.34 8.71 -16.54
CA LYS A 246 9.42 8.33 -15.61
C LYS A 246 10.74 8.07 -16.35
N ALA A 247 10.69 7.33 -17.46
CA ALA A 247 11.87 7.06 -18.28
C ALA A 247 12.51 8.35 -18.84
N LYS A 248 11.69 9.31 -19.30
CA LYS A 248 12.18 10.60 -19.79
C LYS A 248 12.77 11.48 -18.68
N LEU A 249 12.19 11.46 -17.47
CA LEU A 249 12.74 12.20 -16.31
C LEU A 249 14.06 11.59 -15.79
N LEU A 250 14.23 10.27 -15.93
CA LEU A 250 15.46 9.57 -15.56
C LEU A 250 16.57 9.66 -16.62
N ASP A 251 16.31 10.27 -17.78
CA ASP A 251 17.33 10.49 -18.80
C ASP A 251 18.49 11.33 -18.23
N PRO A 252 19.76 10.95 -18.40
CA PRO A 252 20.91 11.69 -17.87
C PRO A 252 20.91 13.18 -18.28
N ARG A 253 20.37 13.52 -19.45
CA ARG A 253 20.24 14.89 -19.93
C ARG A 253 19.21 15.67 -19.11
N ALA A 254 18.06 15.05 -18.83
CA ALA A 254 17.04 15.64 -17.96
C ALA A 254 17.58 15.82 -16.53
N GLN A 255 18.25 14.79 -15.99
CA GLN A 255 18.85 14.86 -14.67
C GLN A 255 19.89 15.97 -14.53
N SER A 256 20.67 16.28 -15.58
CA SER A 256 21.65 17.38 -15.56
C SER A 256 21.02 18.78 -15.43
N LEU A 257 19.73 18.92 -15.77
CA LEU A 257 18.99 20.18 -15.68
C LEU A 257 18.28 20.35 -14.32
N ILE A 258 18.01 19.25 -13.63
CA ILE A 258 17.36 19.24 -12.33
C ILE A 258 18.41 19.64 -11.27
N PRO A 259 18.20 20.74 -10.53
CA PRO A 259 19.08 21.13 -9.44
C PRO A 259 19.16 20.05 -8.36
N SER A 260 20.30 19.92 -7.68
CA SER A 260 20.53 18.86 -6.68
C SER A 260 19.71 18.99 -5.39
N ASP A 261 19.05 20.13 -5.20
CA ASP A 261 18.20 20.44 -4.04
C ASP A 261 16.71 20.14 -4.28
N VAL A 262 16.32 19.74 -5.49
CA VAL A 262 14.94 19.43 -5.84
C VAL A 262 14.82 18.13 -6.63
N GLU A 263 13.68 17.46 -6.51
CA GLU A 263 13.37 16.24 -7.23
C GLU A 263 11.90 16.17 -7.63
N PHE A 264 11.61 15.37 -8.67
CA PHE A 264 10.26 15.13 -9.14
C PHE A 264 9.71 13.86 -8.50
N LEU A 265 8.64 13.99 -7.72
CA LEU A 265 7.94 12.86 -7.12
C LEU A 265 6.51 12.75 -7.63
N PHE A 266 6.06 11.52 -7.81
CA PHE A 266 4.68 11.21 -8.18
C PHE A 266 3.84 10.90 -6.95
N THR A 267 2.53 11.03 -7.06
CA THR A 267 1.63 10.53 -6.03
C THR A 267 1.78 9.02 -5.82
N SER A 268 1.60 8.55 -4.59
CA SER A 268 1.63 7.13 -4.26
C SER A 268 0.48 6.34 -4.88
N ARG A 269 -0.63 7.03 -5.14
CA ARG A 269 -1.87 6.48 -5.70
C ARG A 269 -2.31 7.24 -6.95
N SER A 270 -3.03 6.53 -7.81
CA SER A 270 -3.75 7.19 -8.89
C SER A 270 -5.00 7.89 -8.36
N GLU A 271 -5.27 9.06 -8.90
CA GLU A 271 -6.44 9.88 -8.67
C GLU A 271 -7.27 9.98 -9.96
N GLY A 272 -8.51 10.47 -9.84
CA GLY A 272 -9.40 10.69 -10.98
C GLY A 272 -10.41 9.57 -11.25
N PRO A 273 -11.15 9.67 -12.36
CA PRO A 273 -12.14 8.68 -12.78
C PRO A 273 -11.51 7.32 -13.05
N GLU A 274 -12.29 6.25 -12.84
CA GLU A 274 -11.83 4.86 -13.03
C GLU A 274 -11.35 4.57 -14.47
N ASP A 275 -11.97 5.23 -15.46
CA ASP A 275 -11.61 5.11 -16.88
C ASP A 275 -10.33 5.88 -17.26
N SER A 276 -9.87 6.82 -16.44
CA SER A 276 -8.71 7.67 -16.75
C SER A 276 -7.94 8.05 -15.49
N PRO A 277 -7.38 7.05 -14.78
CA PRO A 277 -6.59 7.29 -13.58
C PRO A 277 -5.30 8.03 -13.94
N TYR A 278 -4.95 9.03 -13.15
CA TYR A 278 -3.72 9.81 -13.30
C TYR A 278 -2.94 9.90 -12.01
N TYR A 279 -1.66 10.20 -12.10
CA TYR A 279 -0.76 10.47 -10.98
C TYR A 279 -0.34 11.93 -11.03
N VAL A 280 -0.34 12.61 -9.89
CA VAL A 280 0.10 14.01 -9.83
C VAL A 280 1.62 14.06 -9.68
N LEU A 281 2.25 14.99 -10.40
CA LEU A 281 3.68 15.24 -10.38
C LEU A 281 4.00 16.49 -9.58
N TYR A 282 4.79 16.32 -8.52
CA TYR A 282 5.26 17.39 -7.65
C TYR A 282 6.76 17.63 -7.84
N LEU A 283 7.16 18.89 -7.71
CA LEU A 283 8.56 19.27 -7.53
C LEU A 283 8.77 19.55 -6.04
N VAL A 284 9.56 18.72 -5.39
CA VAL A 284 9.80 18.75 -3.94
C VAL A 284 11.28 18.97 -3.66
N ARG A 285 11.58 19.50 -2.47
CA ARG A 285 12.96 19.62 -2.01
C ARG A 285 13.51 18.28 -1.53
N THR A 286 14.65 17.88 -2.06
CA THR A 286 15.33 16.62 -1.69
C THR A 286 15.73 16.57 -0.21
N ARG A 287 15.91 17.74 0.43
CA ARG A 287 16.21 17.80 1.87
C ARG A 287 14.91 17.77 2.68
N PRO A 288 14.63 16.72 3.47
CA PRO A 288 13.44 16.69 4.30
C PRO A 288 13.55 17.68 5.46
N GLU A 289 12.43 18.35 5.74
CA GLU A 289 12.29 19.25 6.89
C GLU A 289 12.01 18.49 8.19
N MET A 290 11.39 17.32 8.08
CA MET A 290 11.09 16.43 9.20
C MET A 290 10.98 14.98 8.69
N THR A 291 11.26 14.01 9.56
CA THR A 291 11.30 12.58 9.23
C THR A 291 10.42 11.78 10.19
N GLY A 292 10.15 10.52 9.83
CA GLY A 292 9.26 9.62 10.59
C GLY A 292 9.70 9.30 12.01
N ASP A 293 10.99 9.41 12.34
CA ASP A 293 11.53 9.26 13.70
C ASP A 293 10.97 10.29 14.71
N MET A 294 10.43 11.41 14.20
CA MET A 294 9.79 12.45 14.99
C MET A 294 8.29 12.21 15.21
N ILE A 295 7.75 11.07 14.76
CA ILE A 295 6.37 10.66 14.99
C ILE A 295 6.31 9.76 16.24
N ALA A 296 5.41 10.11 17.16
CA ALA A 296 5.17 9.36 18.39
C ALA A 296 4.01 8.37 18.24
N ASP A 297 2.95 8.74 17.52
CA ASP A 297 1.79 7.88 17.27
C ASP A 297 1.06 8.28 15.98
N ALA A 298 0.32 7.33 15.43
CA ALA A 298 -0.54 7.48 14.27
C ALA A 298 -1.87 6.75 14.50
N GLN A 299 -3.00 7.43 14.34
CA GLN A 299 -4.34 6.87 14.60
C GLN A 299 -5.31 7.17 13.47
N VAL A 300 -6.13 6.19 13.11
CA VAL A 300 -7.20 6.40 12.12
C VAL A 300 -8.41 6.99 12.78
N THR A 301 -8.92 8.07 12.21
CA THR A 301 -10.21 8.66 12.59
C THR A 301 -11.04 8.97 11.35
N ILE A 302 -12.30 9.33 11.56
CA ILE A 302 -13.16 9.83 10.49
C ILE A 302 -13.12 11.35 10.51
N GLY A 303 -12.81 11.92 9.35
CA GLY A 303 -12.76 13.35 9.11
C GLY A 303 -14.06 14.05 9.48
N GLN A 304 -13.95 15.09 10.29
CA GLN A 304 -15.09 15.94 10.69
C GLN A 304 -15.06 17.34 10.05
N SER A 305 -13.94 17.72 9.44
CA SER A 305 -13.83 19.00 8.72
C SER A 305 -14.54 18.93 7.38
N ILE A 306 -15.00 20.08 6.87
CA ILE A 306 -15.71 20.21 5.60
C ILE A 306 -14.92 19.59 4.45
N ASP A 307 -13.60 19.76 4.44
CA ASP A 307 -12.73 19.35 3.32
C ASP A 307 -12.59 17.83 3.17
N TYR A 308 -12.82 17.06 4.23
CA TYR A 308 -12.62 15.60 4.27
C TYR A 308 -13.69 14.92 5.12
N MET A 309 -14.91 15.47 5.14
CA MET A 309 -15.99 15.00 6.00
C MET A 309 -16.40 13.57 5.63
N GLY A 310 -16.43 12.67 6.62
CA GLY A 310 -16.77 11.26 6.40
C GLY A 310 -15.67 10.43 5.74
N GLN A 311 -14.52 11.03 5.41
CA GLN A 311 -13.38 10.31 4.86
C GLN A 311 -12.49 9.77 5.99
N PRO A 312 -11.89 8.58 5.82
CA PRO A 312 -10.89 8.09 6.75
C PRO A 312 -9.62 8.95 6.63
N ILE A 313 -9.07 9.36 7.77
CA ILE A 313 -7.85 10.17 7.86
C ILE A 313 -6.92 9.57 8.93
N VAL A 314 -5.62 9.86 8.81
CA VAL A 314 -4.62 9.45 9.81
C VAL A 314 -4.18 10.67 10.61
N ASP A 315 -4.57 10.72 11.88
CA ASP A 315 -4.07 11.67 12.87
C ASP A 315 -2.64 11.26 13.28
N LEU A 316 -1.69 12.15 13.06
CA LEU A 316 -0.31 12.02 13.52
C LEU A 316 -0.08 12.84 14.78
N VAL A 317 0.65 12.24 15.72
CA VAL A 317 1.16 12.89 16.93
C VAL A 317 2.67 12.84 16.89
N THR A 318 3.33 13.99 16.98
CA THR A 318 4.79 14.06 17.00
C THR A 318 5.37 13.92 18.41
N THR A 319 6.64 13.54 18.50
CA THR A 319 7.43 13.62 19.75
C THR A 319 7.70 15.07 20.16
N ASP A 320 8.23 15.29 21.37
CA ASP A 320 8.59 16.64 21.85
C ASP A 320 9.59 17.37 20.93
N ASP A 321 10.49 16.62 20.30
CA ASP A 321 11.47 17.12 19.33
C ASP A 321 10.78 17.48 18.02
N GLY A 322 9.88 16.61 17.56
CA GLY A 322 9.00 16.86 16.42
C GLY A 322 8.17 18.12 16.58
N VAL A 323 7.54 18.35 17.74
CA VAL A 323 6.78 19.59 18.03
C VAL A 323 7.64 20.83 17.77
N ARG A 324 8.90 20.83 18.24
CA ARG A 324 9.81 21.98 18.07
C ARG A 324 10.20 22.18 16.61
N ARG A 325 10.49 21.09 15.88
CA ARG A 325 10.84 21.14 14.46
C ARG A 325 9.65 21.61 13.63
N PHE A 326 8.50 20.97 13.81
CA PHE A 326 7.25 21.25 13.09
C PHE A 326 6.78 22.70 13.30
N ARG A 327 6.86 23.20 14.53
CA ARG A 327 6.58 24.62 14.85
C ARG A 327 7.50 25.58 14.12
N THR A 328 8.77 25.22 13.94
CA THR A 328 9.77 26.07 13.27
C THR A 328 9.52 26.09 11.76
N VAL A 329 9.33 24.92 11.16
CA VAL A 329 9.06 24.75 9.72
C VAL A 329 7.75 25.43 9.33
N THR A 330 6.63 25.06 9.95
CA THR A 330 5.31 25.65 9.65
C THR A 330 5.21 27.13 9.98
N GLY A 331 6.04 27.62 10.91
CA GLY A 331 6.10 29.04 11.25
C GLY A 331 6.88 29.89 10.24
N ALA A 332 7.83 29.30 9.51
CA ALA A 332 8.62 29.97 8.49
C ALA A 332 7.98 29.89 7.09
N HIS A 333 7.15 28.86 6.85
CA HIS A 333 6.63 28.48 5.55
C HIS A 333 5.10 28.56 5.48
N ILE A 334 4.50 29.65 5.99
CA ILE A 334 3.04 29.83 5.93
C ILE A 334 2.64 30.17 4.50
N GLY A 335 1.67 29.41 3.96
CA GLY A 335 1.22 29.51 2.57
C GLY A 335 1.93 28.55 1.62
N ASP A 336 3.09 28.02 2.01
CA ASP A 336 3.79 27.00 1.24
C ASP A 336 3.10 25.64 1.42
N ARG A 337 3.41 24.69 0.52
CA ARG A 337 2.89 23.33 0.59
C ARG A 337 3.94 22.40 1.18
N LEU A 338 3.47 21.49 2.02
CA LEU A 338 4.31 20.50 2.68
C LEU A 338 3.89 19.11 2.22
N ALA A 339 4.68 18.51 1.34
CA ALA A 339 4.50 17.12 0.93
C ALA A 339 4.79 16.19 2.10
N ILE A 340 3.91 15.21 2.24
CA ILE A 340 4.09 14.02 3.05
C ILE A 340 4.48 12.91 2.09
N VAL A 341 5.76 12.57 2.08
CA VAL A 341 6.36 11.58 1.21
C VAL A 341 6.52 10.27 1.99
N LEU A 342 6.12 9.16 1.38
CA LEU A 342 6.31 7.82 1.91
C LEU A 342 7.00 6.97 0.84
N ASP A 343 8.17 6.43 1.17
CA ASP A 343 8.95 5.56 0.27
C ASP A 343 9.19 6.18 -1.13
N GLY A 344 9.47 7.49 -1.16
CA GLY A 344 9.72 8.24 -2.39
C GLY A 344 8.48 8.58 -3.22
N ALA A 345 7.27 8.39 -2.68
CA ALA A 345 6.03 8.80 -3.33
C ALA A 345 5.22 9.77 -2.46
N VAL A 346 4.63 10.79 -3.08
CA VAL A 346 3.84 11.81 -2.37
C VAL A 346 2.48 11.23 -2.02
N TYR A 347 2.18 11.14 -0.72
CA TYR A 347 0.87 10.68 -0.27
C TYR A 347 -0.15 11.82 -0.19
N SER A 348 0.30 12.98 0.28
CA SER A 348 -0.51 14.20 0.32
C SER A 348 0.38 15.44 0.33
N ALA A 349 -0.09 16.55 -0.23
CA ALA A 349 0.65 17.83 -0.26
C ALA A 349 -0.22 19.01 0.18
N PRO A 350 -0.66 19.04 1.46
CA PRO A 350 -1.49 20.12 2.00
C PRO A 350 -0.72 21.44 2.09
N THR A 351 -1.48 22.55 2.04
CA THR A 351 -0.96 23.89 2.27
C THR A 351 -0.86 24.19 3.76
N ILE A 352 0.25 24.80 4.18
CA ILE A 352 0.46 25.27 5.56
C ILE A 352 -0.39 26.52 5.78
N GLN A 353 -1.56 26.35 6.40
CA GLN A 353 -2.47 27.48 6.68
C GLN A 353 -2.06 28.29 7.92
N SER A 354 -1.47 27.60 8.92
CA SER A 354 -1.08 28.23 10.17
C SER A 354 0.07 27.48 10.83
N LYS A 355 0.73 28.15 11.76
CA LYS A 355 1.82 27.60 12.54
C LYS A 355 1.30 26.56 13.53
N ILE A 356 1.80 25.33 13.43
CA ILE A 356 1.36 24.21 14.27
C ILE A 356 2.17 24.20 15.57
N MET A 357 1.48 24.38 16.71
CA MET A 357 2.11 24.52 18.03
C MET A 357 2.09 23.23 18.86
N ASN A 358 1.16 22.33 18.58
CA ASN A 358 0.88 21.13 19.38
C ASN A 358 1.39 19.83 18.74
N GLY A 359 2.11 19.92 17.61
CA GLY A 359 2.68 18.74 16.93
C GLY A 359 1.65 17.73 16.44
N ARG A 360 0.43 18.18 16.13
CA ARG A 360 -0.60 17.35 15.51
C ARG A 360 -0.70 17.68 14.03
N SER A 361 -0.77 16.66 13.20
CA SER A 361 -1.02 16.79 11.76
C SER A 361 -1.96 15.68 11.29
N ILE A 362 -2.54 15.87 10.12
CA ILE A 362 -3.47 14.91 9.52
C ILE A 362 -2.92 14.54 8.16
N ILE A 363 -2.93 13.24 7.85
CA ILE A 363 -2.75 12.73 6.50
C ILE A 363 -4.13 12.40 5.94
N THR A 364 -4.47 13.01 4.80
CA THR A 364 -5.66 12.72 4.01
C THR A 364 -5.29 11.88 2.79
N GLY A 365 -6.28 11.46 2.00
CA GLY A 365 -6.04 10.77 0.73
C GLY A 365 -5.91 9.25 0.83
N SER A 366 -6.19 8.65 1.98
CA SER A 366 -6.09 7.20 2.17
C SER A 366 -7.23 6.39 1.56
N GLY A 367 -8.19 7.01 0.85
CA GLY A 367 -9.22 6.34 0.03
C GLY A 367 -10.23 5.49 0.80
N THR A 368 -9.77 4.47 1.52
CA THR A 368 -10.55 3.51 2.30
C THR A 368 -10.10 3.49 3.78
N GLN A 369 -10.96 2.99 4.66
CA GLN A 369 -10.63 2.86 6.08
C GLN A 369 -9.54 1.80 6.32
N GLU A 370 -9.49 0.79 5.46
CA GLU A 370 -8.50 -0.29 5.55
C GLU A 370 -7.10 0.21 5.21
N GLU A 371 -6.97 0.99 4.13
CA GLU A 371 -5.71 1.59 3.71
C GLU A 371 -5.22 2.63 4.74
N ALA A 372 -6.12 3.43 5.32
CA ALA A 372 -5.79 4.33 6.42
C ALA A 372 -5.22 3.58 7.63
N LYS A 373 -5.79 2.41 7.94
CA LYS A 373 -5.34 1.55 9.04
C LYS A 373 -3.95 0.99 8.75
N ASP A 374 -3.72 0.53 7.53
CA ASP A 374 -2.41 0.02 7.10
C ASP A 374 -1.34 1.11 7.20
N LEU A 375 -1.63 2.30 6.69
CA LEU A 375 -0.74 3.45 6.83
C LEU A 375 -0.45 3.78 8.30
N ALA A 376 -1.47 3.81 9.15
CA ALA A 376 -1.29 4.10 10.58
C ALA A 376 -0.42 3.05 11.29
N ILE A 377 -0.57 1.76 10.97
CA ILE A 377 0.26 0.68 11.52
C ILE A 377 1.72 0.89 11.14
N VAL A 378 1.94 1.16 9.86
CA VAL A 378 3.26 1.33 9.27
C VAL A 378 3.98 2.55 9.85
N LEU A 379 3.28 3.67 9.97
CA LEU A 379 3.82 4.91 10.56
C LEU A 379 4.10 4.79 12.05
N ARG A 380 3.26 4.07 12.81
CA ARG A 380 3.47 3.87 14.25
C ARG A 380 4.63 2.93 14.54
N ALA A 381 4.79 1.89 13.73
CA ALA A 381 5.90 0.95 13.89
C ALA A 381 7.26 1.57 13.53
N GLY A 382 7.26 2.62 12.70
CA GLY A 382 8.44 3.31 12.24
C GLY A 382 8.99 2.74 10.93
N ALA A 383 9.98 3.45 10.39
CA ALA A 383 10.67 3.07 9.17
C ALA A 383 11.65 1.91 9.42
N LEU A 384 11.78 1.00 8.45
CA LEU A 384 12.83 0.00 8.46
C LEU A 384 14.20 0.70 8.28
N PRO A 385 15.22 0.33 9.08
CA PRO A 385 16.53 0.97 9.04
C PRO A 385 17.33 0.66 7.75
N ALA A 386 16.92 -0.38 7.05
CA ALA A 386 17.46 -0.81 5.77
C ALA A 386 16.34 -1.49 4.98
N GLU A 387 16.48 -1.55 3.66
CA GLU A 387 15.55 -2.26 2.79
C GLU A 387 15.56 -3.75 3.12
N VAL A 388 14.38 -4.38 3.01
CA VAL A 388 14.21 -5.79 3.34
C VAL A 388 13.56 -6.52 2.18
N GLU A 389 14.23 -7.55 1.69
CA GLU A 389 13.77 -8.37 0.58
C GLU A 389 13.15 -9.68 1.10
N ILE A 390 12.05 -10.11 0.49
CA ILE A 390 11.44 -11.40 0.83
C ILE A 390 12.08 -12.48 -0.06
N ILE A 391 12.95 -13.30 0.52
CA ILE A 391 13.68 -14.35 -0.22
C ILE A 391 12.92 -15.68 -0.26
N GLU A 392 12.03 -15.90 0.71
CA GLU A 392 11.19 -17.10 0.76
C GLU A 392 9.80 -16.74 1.29
N ASP A 393 8.78 -17.22 0.59
CA ASP A 393 7.39 -17.09 0.95
C ASP A 393 6.73 -18.47 0.85
N ARG A 394 6.26 -18.96 1.99
CA ARG A 394 5.43 -20.17 2.07
C ARG A 394 4.11 -19.82 2.71
N THR A 395 3.07 -19.80 1.89
CA THR A 395 1.70 -19.59 2.33
C THR A 395 0.95 -20.92 2.38
N VAL A 396 0.34 -21.24 3.53
CA VAL A 396 -0.48 -22.44 3.73
C VAL A 396 -1.93 -22.01 3.96
N GLY A 397 -2.84 -22.48 3.11
CA GLY A 397 -4.26 -22.17 3.24
C GLY A 397 -4.89 -22.80 4.51
N PRO A 398 -5.81 -22.10 5.21
CA PRO A 398 -6.47 -22.64 6.40
C PRO A 398 -7.24 -23.95 6.20
N SER A 399 -7.72 -24.19 4.96
CA SER A 399 -8.47 -25.41 4.61
C SER A 399 -7.61 -26.67 4.64
N LEU A 400 -6.36 -26.60 4.18
CA LEU A 400 -5.43 -27.74 4.18
C LEU A 400 -5.10 -28.21 5.61
N GLY A 401 -4.97 -27.25 6.53
CA GLY A 401 -4.77 -27.53 7.94
C GLY A 401 -6.00 -28.17 8.60
N ARG A 402 -7.20 -27.63 8.35
CA ARG A 402 -8.48 -28.16 8.88
C ARG A 402 -8.70 -29.61 8.48
N ASP A 403 -8.47 -29.96 7.21
CA ASP A 403 -8.63 -31.32 6.71
C ASP A 403 -7.65 -32.29 7.39
N SER A 404 -6.40 -31.85 7.59
CA SER A 404 -5.38 -32.63 8.28
C SER A 404 -5.75 -32.89 9.75
N ILE A 405 -6.31 -31.90 10.45
CA ILE A 405 -6.80 -32.03 11.82
C ILE A 405 -7.98 -33.01 11.89
N GLU A 406 -8.93 -32.90 10.96
CA GLU A 406 -10.10 -33.77 10.96
C GLU A 406 -9.73 -35.23 10.71
N GLN A 407 -8.88 -35.49 9.71
CA GLN A 407 -8.37 -36.83 9.43
C GLN A 407 -7.54 -37.38 10.60
N GLY A 408 -6.68 -36.56 11.21
CA GLY A 408 -5.90 -36.93 12.40
C GLY A 408 -6.78 -37.30 13.59
N ARG A 409 -7.87 -36.54 13.82
CA ARG A 409 -8.87 -36.83 14.87
C ARG A 409 -9.57 -38.16 14.61
N VAL A 410 -10.05 -38.40 13.40
CA VAL A 410 -10.71 -39.65 13.02
C VAL A 410 -9.76 -40.84 13.16
N ALA A 411 -8.53 -40.72 12.65
CA ALA A 411 -7.52 -41.76 12.77
C ALA A 411 -7.17 -42.07 14.24
N GLY A 412 -7.03 -41.05 15.09
CA GLY A 412 -6.77 -41.21 16.52
C GLY A 412 -7.89 -41.94 17.26
N ILE A 413 -9.16 -41.61 16.97
CA ILE A 413 -10.31 -42.29 17.56
C ILE A 413 -10.38 -43.75 17.10
N ILE A 414 -10.22 -44.01 15.79
CA ILE A 414 -10.24 -45.37 15.24
C ILE A 414 -9.13 -46.23 15.85
N SER A 415 -7.90 -45.71 15.92
CA SER A 415 -6.76 -46.43 16.49
C SER A 415 -6.96 -46.71 17.99
N MET A 416 -7.49 -45.77 18.77
CA MET A 416 -7.84 -45.99 20.17
C MET A 416 -8.88 -47.11 20.34
N VAL A 417 -9.92 -47.15 19.49
CA VAL A 417 -10.95 -48.20 19.51
C VAL A 417 -10.38 -49.55 19.13
N ILE A 418 -9.54 -49.63 18.09
CA ILE A 418 -8.91 -50.88 17.65
C ILE A 418 -8.01 -51.45 18.76
N VAL A 419 -7.20 -50.61 19.41
CA VAL A 419 -6.33 -51.03 20.53
C VAL A 419 -7.16 -51.54 21.70
N ALA A 420 -8.26 -50.86 22.05
CA ALA A 420 -9.16 -51.31 23.11
C ALA A 420 -9.80 -52.67 22.79
N LEU A 421 -10.27 -52.87 21.55
CA LEU A 421 -10.81 -54.15 21.09
C LEU A 421 -9.75 -55.25 21.13
N PHE A 422 -8.53 -54.95 20.72
CA PHE A 422 -7.41 -55.89 20.78
C PHE A 422 -7.08 -56.29 22.22
N MET A 423 -7.05 -55.35 23.17
CA MET A 423 -6.84 -55.64 24.59
C MET A 423 -7.98 -56.43 25.25
N ILE A 424 -9.21 -56.35 24.72
CA ILE A 424 -10.35 -57.15 25.21
C ILE A 424 -10.28 -58.57 24.63
N ALA A 425 -9.81 -58.72 23.39
CA ALA A 425 -9.73 -59.99 22.69
C ALA A 425 -8.51 -60.84 23.11
N TYR A 426 -7.40 -60.20 23.48
CA TYR A 426 -6.19 -60.81 24.02
C TYR A 426 -6.31 -61.05 25.52
#